data_AF-A0A1W6MUW2-F1
#
_entry.id   AF-A0A1W6MUW2-F1
#
_cell.length_a   1.000
_cell.length_b   1.000
_cell.length_c   1.000
_cell.angle_alpha   90.00
_cell.angle_beta   90.00
_cell.angle_gamma   90.00
#
_symmetry.space_group_name_H-M   'P 1'
#
loop_
_entity.id
_entity.type
_entity.pdbx_description
1 polymer ?
#
loop_
_entity_poly.entity_id
_entity_poly.type
_entity_poly.pdbx_seq_one_letter_code
_entity_poly.pdbx_strand_id
1 'polypeptide(L)'
;MNGLAKPSAKPPEGDGAAPHPNQADLAAYIVEMTGELARLAGEAGLPMLAYFLNLAHVEAQIAVRDHDLLPPRRRLRRAAPLSRPAGR
;
A
#
# COMPACT_ATOMS: atom_id res chain seq x y z
N MET A 1 9.73 51.36 -20.69
CA MET A 1 10.73 50.32 -21.04
C MET A 1 11.45 49.89 -19.78
N ASN A 2 11.71 48.58 -19.66
CA ASN A 2 12.42 47.84 -18.59
C ASN A 2 11.60 47.67 -17.29
N GLY A 3 11.48 46.49 -16.68
CA GLY A 3 12.07 45.18 -16.94
C GLY A 3 12.02 44.35 -15.64
N LEU A 4 11.44 43.14 -15.73
CA LEU A 4 11.73 41.91 -14.98
C LEU A 4 12.04 42.00 -13.46
N ALA A 5 11.15 41.43 -12.65
CA ALA A 5 11.32 40.07 -12.09
C ALA A 5 10.18 39.76 -11.11
N LYS A 6 9.34 38.77 -11.43
CA LYS A 6 8.47 38.15 -10.43
C LYS A 6 9.33 37.17 -9.64
N PRO A 7 9.38 37.19 -8.30
CA PRO A 7 9.99 36.12 -7.56
C PRO A 7 9.15 34.86 -7.79
N SER A 8 9.67 33.95 -8.61
CA SER A 8 9.14 32.61 -8.77
C SER A 8 9.42 31.89 -7.46
N ALA A 9 8.49 31.98 -6.51
CA ALA A 9 8.50 31.16 -5.31
C ALA A 9 8.28 29.71 -5.78
N LYS A 10 9.40 28.99 -5.94
CA LYS A 10 9.42 27.54 -6.08
C LYS A 10 8.55 26.99 -4.94
N PRO A 11 7.48 26.21 -5.22
CA PRO A 11 6.72 25.58 -4.15
C PRO A 11 7.70 24.73 -3.32
N PRO A 12 7.55 24.69 -1.99
CA PRO A 12 8.44 23.87 -1.18
C PRO A 12 8.33 22.43 -1.68
N GLU A 13 9.43 21.94 -2.27
CA GLU A 13 9.72 20.52 -2.46
C GLU A 13 9.89 19.94 -1.05
N GLY A 14 8.76 19.76 -0.37
CA GLY A 14 8.64 18.85 0.75
C GLY A 14 8.55 17.46 0.17
N ASP A 15 9.71 16.84 -0.09
CA ASP A 15 9.87 15.38 -0.20
C ASP A 15 9.60 14.72 1.17
N GLY A 16 8.44 15.02 1.74
CA GLY A 16 7.82 14.29 2.82
C GLY A 16 6.63 13.56 2.22
N ALA A 17 6.88 12.65 1.27
CA ALA A 17 5.88 11.65 0.92
C ALA A 17 5.52 10.96 2.23
N ALA A 18 4.34 11.29 2.78
CA ALA A 18 3.82 10.64 3.97
C ALA A 18 3.98 9.14 3.73
N PRO A 19 4.59 8.38 4.67
CA PRO A 19 4.88 6.98 4.44
C PRO A 19 3.59 6.32 3.99
N HIS A 20 3.58 5.85 2.73
CA HIS A 20 2.42 5.13 2.21
C HIS A 20 2.17 3.99 3.19
N PRO A 21 0.95 3.86 3.75
CA PRO A 21 0.68 2.85 4.74
C PRO A 21 1.09 1.51 4.15
N ASN A 22 1.96 0.81 4.88
CA ASN A 22 2.44 -0.50 4.48
C ASN A 22 1.21 -1.39 4.24
N GLN A 23 1.24 -2.18 3.16
CA GLN A 23 0.06 -2.98 2.78
C GLN A 23 -0.30 -3.98 3.88
N ALA A 24 0.68 -4.47 4.64
CA ALA A 24 0.44 -5.30 5.83
C ALA A 24 -0.29 -4.53 6.93
N ASP A 25 0.10 -3.30 7.23
CA ASP A 25 -0.52 -2.47 8.26
C ASP A 25 -1.98 -2.16 7.89
N LEU A 26 -2.23 -1.88 6.61
CA LEU A 26 -3.58 -1.68 6.09
C LEU A 26 -4.41 -2.97 6.18
N ALA A 27 -3.85 -4.11 5.82
CA ALA A 27 -4.55 -5.39 5.92
C ALA A 27 -4.88 -5.74 7.38
N ALA A 28 -3.94 -5.52 8.31
CA ALA A 28 -4.15 -5.71 9.75
C ALA A 28 -5.26 -4.79 10.28
N TYR A 29 -5.29 -3.52 9.86
CA TYR A 29 -6.37 -2.60 10.19
C TYR A 29 -7.73 -3.08 9.65
N ILE A 30 -7.78 -3.61 8.43
CA ILE A 30 -9.01 -4.17 7.85
C ILE A 30 -9.48 -5.39 8.66
N VAL A 31 -8.58 -6.27 9.11
CA VAL A 31 -8.92 -7.41 9.98
C VAL A 31 -9.64 -6.93 11.23
N GLU A 32 -9.09 -5.95 11.96
CA GLU A 32 -9.69 -5.43 13.18
C GLU A 32 -11.08 -4.83 12.93
N MET A 33 -11.18 -3.91 11.95
CA MET A 33 -12.41 -3.20 11.65
C MET A 33 -13.55 -4.13 11.19
N THR A 34 -13.23 -5.07 10.31
CA THR A 34 -14.23 -5.99 9.76
C THR A 34 -14.73 -6.98 10.82
N GLY A 35 -13.90 -7.39 11.78
CA GLY A 35 -14.31 -8.24 12.89
C GLY A 35 -15.32 -7.56 13.81
N GLU A 36 -15.02 -6.34 14.26
CA GLU A 36 -15.94 -5.58 15.12
C GLU A 36 -17.25 -5.24 14.40
N LEU A 37 -17.17 -4.82 13.13
CA LEU A 37 -18.37 -4.53 12.35
C LEU A 37 -19.22 -5.78 12.09
N ALA A 38 -18.59 -6.95 11.85
CA ALA A 38 -19.32 -8.20 11.66
C ALA A 38 -20.12 -8.57 12.92
N ARG A 39 -19.50 -8.39 14.11
CA ARG A 39 -20.17 -8.60 15.40
C ARG A 39 -21.38 -7.68 15.56
N LEU A 40 -21.20 -6.37 15.34
CA LEU A 40 -22.27 -5.38 15.43
C LEU A 40 -23.40 -5.66 14.42
N ALA A 41 -23.06 -6.05 13.20
CA ALA A 41 -24.05 -6.41 12.18
C ALA A 41 -24.84 -7.67 12.57
N GLY A 42 -24.20 -8.65 13.22
CA GLY A 42 -24.86 -9.82 13.79
C GLY A 42 -25.85 -9.45 14.89
N GLU A 43 -25.44 -8.59 15.83
CA GLU A 43 -26.30 -8.09 16.92
C GLU A 43 -27.48 -7.25 16.40
N ALA A 44 -27.28 -6.50 15.32
CA ALA A 44 -28.32 -5.71 14.67
C ALA A 44 -29.26 -6.53 13.78
N GLY A 45 -29.08 -7.84 13.66
CA GLY A 45 -29.92 -8.69 12.81
C GLY A 45 -29.74 -8.44 11.31
N LEU A 46 -28.54 -8.05 10.88
CA LEU A 46 -28.18 -7.79 9.48
C LEU A 46 -27.29 -8.94 8.94
N PRO A 47 -27.84 -10.14 8.70
CA PRO A 47 -27.04 -11.35 8.43
C PRO A 47 -26.20 -11.26 7.15
N MET A 48 -26.73 -10.64 6.09
CA MET A 48 -25.98 -10.46 4.85
C MET A 48 -24.80 -9.50 5.02
N LEU A 49 -24.95 -8.45 5.81
CA LEU A 49 -23.86 -7.53 6.10
C LEU A 49 -22.79 -8.22 6.95
N ALA A 50 -23.18 -8.94 7.99
CA ALA A 50 -22.27 -9.74 8.80
C ALA A 50 -21.49 -10.76 7.95
N TYR A 51 -22.17 -11.40 6.98
CA TYR A 51 -21.53 -12.31 6.03
C TYR A 51 -20.43 -11.63 5.21
N PHE A 52 -20.72 -10.48 4.57
CA PHE A 52 -19.71 -9.77 3.77
C PHE A 52 -18.53 -9.28 4.61
N LEU A 53 -18.80 -8.81 5.83
CA LEU A 53 -17.76 -8.37 6.75
C LEU A 53 -16.87 -9.55 7.19
N ASN A 54 -17.46 -10.71 7.45
CA ASN A 54 -16.70 -11.93 7.75
C ASN A 54 -15.85 -12.40 6.56
N LEU A 55 -16.36 -12.28 5.33
CA LEU A 55 -15.58 -12.60 4.13
C LEU A 55 -14.36 -11.67 4.00
N ALA A 56 -14.57 -10.36 4.12
CA ALA A 56 -13.50 -9.37 4.09
C ALA A 56 -12.47 -9.58 5.22
N HIS A 57 -12.93 -9.96 6.41
CA HIS A 57 -12.08 -10.29 7.55
C HIS A 57 -11.13 -11.46 7.24
N VAL A 58 -11.65 -12.54 6.67
CA VAL A 58 -10.85 -13.72 6.28
C VAL A 58 -9.86 -13.38 5.18
N GLU A 59 -10.28 -12.65 4.15
CA GLU A 59 -9.39 -12.22 3.06
C GLU A 59 -8.25 -11.32 3.57
N ALA A 60 -8.54 -10.41 4.48
CA ALA A 60 -7.54 -9.54 5.09
C ALA A 60 -6.55 -10.34 5.96
N GLN A 61 -7.00 -11.35 6.71
CA GLN A 61 -6.12 -12.24 7.46
C GLN A 61 -5.15 -13.01 6.54
N ILE A 62 -5.62 -13.44 5.38
CA ILE A 62 -4.78 -14.10 4.36
C ILE A 62 -3.73 -13.11 3.85
N ALA A 63 -4.13 -11.87 3.52
CA ALA A 63 -3.23 -10.84 3.04
C ALA A 63 -2.11 -10.48 4.04
N VAL A 64 -2.43 -10.41 5.35
CA VAL A 64 -1.43 -10.19 6.40
C VAL A 64 -0.41 -11.34 6.41
N ARG A 65 -0.88 -12.59 6.40
CA ARG A 65 -0.01 -13.79 6.43
C ARG A 65 0.88 -13.87 5.20
N ASP A 66 0.34 -13.59 4.01
CA ASP A 66 1.11 -13.61 2.77
C ASP A 66 2.22 -12.54 2.76
N HIS A 67 1.97 -11.39 3.38
CA HIS A 67 2.96 -10.34 3.53
C HIS A 67 4.05 -10.71 4.55
N ASP A 68 3.73 -11.47 5.60
CA ASP A 68 4.70 -11.96 6.58
C ASP A 68 5.55 -13.14 6.05
N LEU A 69 5.00 -13.94 5.12
CA LEU A 69 5.67 -15.12 4.55
C LEU A 69 6.59 -14.79 3.35
N LEU A 70 6.43 -13.64 2.72
CA LEU A 70 7.28 -13.21 1.61
C LEU A 70 8.47 -12.39 2.15
N PRO A 71 9.73 -12.83 1.95
CA PRO A 71 10.87 -11.98 2.28
C PRO A 71 10.78 -10.68 1.48
N PRO A 72 11.23 -9.53 2.04
CA PRO A 72 11.18 -8.24 1.35
C PRO A 72 11.89 -8.42 0.02
N ARG A 73 11.12 -8.40 -1.08
CA ARG A 73 11.63 -8.68 -2.42
C ARG A 73 12.78 -7.71 -2.67
N ARG A 74 14.02 -8.22 -2.55
CA ARG A 74 15.23 -7.55 -3.02
C ARG A 74 14.87 -7.03 -4.39
N ARG A 75 14.89 -5.70 -4.53
CA ARG A 75 14.87 -5.03 -5.83
C ARG A 75 16.14 -5.54 -6.54
N LEU A 76 16.04 -6.71 -7.16
CA LEU A 76 16.98 -7.19 -8.15
C LEU A 76 16.78 -6.25 -9.33
N ARG A 77 17.43 -5.09 -9.18
CA ARG A 77 17.81 -4.19 -10.25
C ARG A 77 18.40 -5.11 -11.31
N ARG A 78 17.62 -5.36 -12.37
CA ARG A 78 18.05 -6.10 -13.56
C ARG A 78 19.45 -5.60 -13.90
N ALA A 79 20.47 -6.40 -13.58
CA ALA A 79 21.79 -6.16 -14.11
C ALA A 79 21.63 -6.37 -15.61
N ALA A 80 21.81 -5.29 -16.37
CA ALA A 80 21.72 -5.30 -17.82
C ALA A 80 22.64 -6.39 -18.38
N PRO A 81 22.24 -7.07 -19.47
CA PRO A 81 23.07 -8.11 -20.07
C PRO A 81 24.40 -7.51 -20.52
N LEU A 82 25.51 -8.16 -20.14
CA LEU A 82 26.85 -7.85 -20.61
C LEU A 82 26.87 -7.91 -22.16
N SER A 83 26.86 -6.74 -22.81
CA SER A 83 27.22 -6.64 -24.22
C SER A 83 28.69 -7.02 -24.37
N ARG A 84 28.98 -8.21 -24.92
CA ARG A 84 30.34 -8.55 -25.39
C ARG A 84 30.68 -7.64 -26.57
N PRO A 85 31.86 -6.99 -26.59
CA PRO A 85 32.26 -6.21 -27.75
C PRO A 85 32.65 -7.16 -28.90
N ALA A 86 32.26 -6.76 -30.10
CA ALA A 86 32.72 -7.33 -31.35
C ALA A 86 34.18 -6.94 -31.63
N GLY A 87 34.96 -7.88 -32.19
CA GLY A 87 36.34 -7.70 -32.65
C GLY A 87 37.19 -8.90 -32.21
N ARG A 88 37.94 -9.59 -33.06
CA ARG A 88 38.50 -9.32 -34.39
C ARG A 88 38.58 -10.62 -35.18
#